data_AF-A0A1X2GGP2-F1
#
_entry.id   AF-A0A1X2GGP2-F1
#
_cell.length_a   1.000
_cell.length_b   1.000
_cell.length_c   1.000
_cell.angle_alpha   90.00
_cell.angle_beta   90.00
_cell.angle_gamma   90.00
#
_symmetry.space_group_name_H-M   'P 1'
#
loop_
_entity.id
_entity.type
_entity.pdbx_description
1 polymer ?
#
loop_
_entity_poly.entity_id
_entity_poly.type
_entity_poly.pdbx_seq_one_letter_code
_entity_poly.pdbx_strand_id
1 'polypeptide(L)' 'ELNPIEQFWAQLKNYVRRERLMDEETLQDRIHEAAINVTHQQLRAYISHSVSRLQDCLNKSPI' A
#
# COMPACT_ATOMS: atom_id res chain seq x y z
N GLU A 1 -1.16 -5.88 11.09
CA GLU A 1 -1.71 -6.14 9.72
C GLU A 1 -1.14 -7.44 9.15
N LEU A 2 -1.98 -8.31 8.56
CA LEU A 2 -1.60 -9.62 8.02
C LEU A 2 -1.66 -9.69 6.50
N ASN A 3 -2.46 -8.82 5.87
CA ASN A 3 -2.57 -8.78 4.42
C ASN A 3 -1.67 -7.67 3.88
N PRO A 4 -0.60 -7.99 3.11
CA PRO A 4 0.32 -6.98 2.57
C PRO A 4 -0.36 -5.90 1.72
N ILE A 5 -1.52 -6.20 1.11
CA ILE A 5 -2.23 -5.24 0.27
C ILE A 5 -2.75 -4.03 1.06
N GLU A 6 -3.04 -4.20 2.36
CA GLU A 6 -3.50 -3.10 3.22
C GLU A 6 -2.37 -2.07 3.44
N GLN A 7 -1.14 -2.54 3.63
CA GLN A 7 0.04 -1.67 3.71
C GLN A 7 0.32 -0.98 2.37
N PHE A 8 0.19 -1.70 1.27
CA PHE A 8 0.30 -1.13 -0.07
C PHE A 8 -0.70 0.02 -0.25
N TRP A 9 -1.99 -0.18 0.06
CA TRP A 9 -3.01 0.86 -0.05
C TRP A 9 -2.77 2.02 0.91
N ALA A 10 -2.34 1.74 2.14
CA ALA A 10 -1.99 2.77 3.12
C ALA A 10 -0.91 3.71 2.59
N GLN A 11 0.12 3.17 1.94
CA GLN A 11 1.21 3.96 1.38
C GLN A 11 0.85 4.61 0.05
N LEU A 12 0.19 3.89 -0.86
CA LEU A 12 -0.21 4.39 -2.18
C LEU A 12 -1.07 5.66 -2.08
N LYS A 13 -1.97 5.72 -1.09
CA LYS A 13 -2.80 6.92 -0.80
C LYS A 13 -1.98 8.18 -0.50
N ASN A 14 -0.72 8.06 -0.09
CA ASN A 14 0.17 9.20 0.13
C ASN A 14 0.85 9.68 -1.17
N TYR A 15 0.87 8.83 -2.20
CA TYR A 15 1.43 9.14 -3.51
C TYR A 15 0.38 9.65 -4.50
N VAL A 16 -0.90 9.31 -4.28
CA VAL A 16 -1.99 9.84 -5.10
C VAL A 16 -2.10 11.35 -4.91
N ARG A 17 -1.95 12.08 -6.02
CA ARG A 17 -2.15 13.54 -6.12
C ARG A 17 -3.55 13.94 -5.64
N ARG A 18 -3.63 14.97 -4.78
CA ARG A 18 -4.86 15.39 -4.07
C ARG A 18 -5.50 16.66 -4.63
N GLU A 19 -4.87 17.27 -5.62
CA GLU A 19 -5.40 18.43 -6.33
C GLU A 19 -6.71 18.06 -7.02
N ARG A 20 -7.48 19.06 -7.47
CA ARG A 20 -8.69 18.80 -8.27
C ARG A 20 -8.32 18.02 -9.54
N LEU A 21 -9.17 17.08 -9.96
CA LEU A 21 -9.01 16.39 -11.24
C LEU A 21 -9.18 17.39 -12.41
N MET A 22 -8.37 17.20 -13.44
CA MET A 22 -8.54 17.91 -14.72
C MET A 22 -9.62 17.19 -15.55
N ASP A 23 -10.17 17.88 -16.55
CA ASP A 23 -11.27 17.33 -17.35
C ASP A 23 -10.84 16.09 -18.17
N GLU A 24 -9.54 16.00 -18.51
CA GLU A 24 -8.94 14.88 -19.26
C GLU A 24 -8.32 13.78 -18.38
N GLU A 25 -8.41 13.88 -17.05
CA GLU A 25 -7.76 12.98 -16.10
C GLU A 25 -8.79 12.24 -15.22
N THR A 26 -8.59 10.94 -15.02
CA THR A 26 -9.40 10.17 -14.09
C THR A 26 -8.64 9.88 -12.78
N LEU A 27 -9.40 9.54 -11.73
CA LEU A 27 -8.80 9.02 -10.49
C LEU A 27 -7.97 7.75 -10.74
N GLN A 28 -8.39 6.91 -11.70
CA GLN A 28 -7.66 5.69 -12.05
C GLN A 28 -6.28 6.02 -12.61
N ASP A 29 -6.15 7.06 -13.44
CA ASP A 29 -4.85 7.50 -13.98
C ASP A 29 -3.90 7.92 -12.86
N ARG A 30 -4.39 8.65 -11.85
CA ARG A 30 -3.59 9.03 -10.68
C ARG A 30 -3.19 7.85 -9.81
N ILE A 31 -4.09 6.89 -9.64
CA ILE A 31 -3.77 5.64 -8.91
C ILE A 31 -2.69 4.87 -9.66
N HIS A 32 -2.78 4.79 -10.98
CA HIS A 32 -1.79 4.13 -11.82
C HIS A 32 -0.43 4.82 -11.71
N GLU A 33 -0.38 6.14 -11.88
CA GLU A 33 0.84 6.95 -11.72
C GLU A 33 1.46 6.78 -10.32
N ALA A 34 0.66 6.86 -9.27
CA ALA A 34 1.10 6.64 -7.90
C ALA A 34 1.66 5.22 -7.70
N ALA A 35 1.06 4.21 -8.34
CA ALA A 35 1.49 2.82 -8.22
C ALA A 35 2.83 2.56 -8.91
N ILE A 36 3.14 3.25 -10.00
CA ILE A 36 4.45 3.20 -10.67
C ILE A 36 5.58 3.64 -9.72
N ASN A 37 5.30 4.55 -8.80
CA ASN A 37 6.27 5.02 -7.81
C ASN A 37 6.51 4.03 -6.64
N VAL A 38 5.73 2.95 -6.56
CA VAL A 38 5.94 1.90 -5.55
C VAL A 38 7.07 0.98 -6.00
N THR A 39 8.18 1.03 -5.28
CA THR A 39 9.39 0.26 -5.60
C THR A 39 9.27 -1.21 -5.20
N HIS A 40 10.04 -2.08 -5.86
CA HIS A 40 10.17 -3.48 -5.44
C HIS A 40 10.69 -3.64 -4.00
N GLN A 41 11.50 -2.70 -3.51
CA GLN A 41 11.97 -2.71 -2.12
C GLN A 41 10.80 -2.51 -1.14
N GLN A 42 9.89 -1.58 -1.44
CA GLN A 42 8.69 -1.35 -0.63
C GLN A 42 7.75 -2.56 -0.68
N LEU A 43 7.53 -3.16 -1.85
CA LEU A 43 6.73 -4.40 -1.96
C LEU A 43 7.30 -5.53 -1.08
N ARG A 44 8.62 -5.72 -1.08
CA ARG A 44 9.28 -6.68 -0.19
C ARG A 44 9.07 -6.32 1.28
N ALA A 45 9.14 -5.04 1.64
CA ALA A 45 8.91 -4.60 3.02
C ALA A 45 7.48 -4.93 3.51
N TYR A 46 6.45 -4.74 2.68
CA TYR A 46 5.06 -5.07 3.04
C TYR A 46 4.88 -6.57 3.31
N ILE A 47 5.47 -7.40 2.45
CA ILE A 47 5.45 -8.86 2.59
C ILE A 47 6.19 -9.26 3.86
N SER A 48 7.41 -8.75 4.08
CA SER A 48 8.22 -9.04 5.26
C SER A 48 7.53 -8.63 6.56
N HIS A 49 6.84 -7.48 6.59
CA HIS A 49 6.03 -7.09 7.74
C HIS A 49 4.91 -8.09 7.99
N SER A 50 4.17 -8.48 6.96
CA SER A 50 3.06 -9.43 7.12
C SER A 50 3.55 -10.78 7.65
N VAL A 51 4.70 -11.25 7.17
CA VAL A 51 5.37 -12.47 7.67
C VAL A 51 5.78 -12.32 9.14
N SER A 52 6.34 -11.18 9.55
CA SER A 52 6.76 -10.98 10.95
C SER A 52 5.59 -10.96 11.92
N ARG A 53 4.39 -10.62 11.46
CA ARG A 53 3.15 -10.61 12.26
C ARG A 53 2.45 -11.97 12.35
N LEU A 54 2.90 -12.98 11.60
CA LEU A 54 2.29 -14.32 11.65
C LEU A 54 2.42 -14.98 13.03
N GLN A 55 3.55 -14.76 13.72
CA GLN A 55 3.75 -15.32 15.06
C GLN A 55 2.81 -14.68 16.08
N ASP A 56 2.59 -13.37 15.99
CA ASP A 56 1.63 -12.67 16.83
C ASP A 56 0.20 -13.16 16.58
N CYS A 57 -0.14 -13.40 15.31
CA CYS A 57 -1.42 -14.03 14.94
C CYS A 57 -1.60 -15.41 15.56
N LEU A 58 -0.58 -16.27 15.45
CA LEU A 58 -0.62 -17.62 16.01
C LEU A 58 -0.82 -17.59 17.53
N ASN A 59 -0.16 -16.63 18.19
CA ASN A 59 -0.21 -16.45 19.63
C ASN A 59 -1.47 -15.69 20.11
N LYS A 60 -2.34 -15.23 19.18
CA LYS A 60 -3.48 -14.34 19.46
C LYS A 60 -3.07 -13.05 20.19
N SER A 61 -1.85 -12.61 19.96
CA SER A 61 -1.38 -11.30 20.40
C SER A 61 -2.02 -10.20 19.55
N PRO A 62 -2.13 -8.96 20.07
CA PRO A 62 -2.59 -7.82 19.28
C PRO A 62 -1.71 -7.61 18.03
N ILE A 63 -2.35 -7.49 16.86
CA ILE A 63 -1.69 -7.39 15.54
C ILE A 63 -1.87 -6.03 14.91
#